data_AF-A0A2M6P1G5-F1
#
_entry.id   AF-A0A2M6P1G5-F1
#
_cell.length_a   1.000
_cell.length_b   1.000
_cell.length_c   1.000
_cell.angle_alpha   90.00
_cell.angle_beta   90.00
_cell.angle_gamma   90.00
#
_symmetry.space_group_name_H-M   'P 1'
#
loop_
_entity.id
_entity.type
_entity.pdbx_description
1 polymer ?
#
loop_
_entity_poly.entity_id
_entity_poly.type
_entity_poly.pdbx_seq_one_letter_code
_entity_poly.pdbx_strand_id
1 'polypeptide(L)' 'VIGGGETLQAMDAVDGMDDIDFVSTGGGAMLHFLAGKKLPGIEALS' A
#
# COMPACT_ATOMS: atom_id res chain seq x y z
N VAL A 1 5.98 4.57 4.05
CA VAL A 1 4.97 3.58 3.59
C VAL A 1 4.32 4.08 2.31
N ILE A 2 4.41 3.32 1.21
CA ILE A 2 3.73 3.62 -0.06
C ILE A 2 2.92 2.39 -0.53
N GLY A 3 1.98 2.57 -1.44
CA GLY A 3 1.27 1.45 -2.05
C GLY A 3 0.50 1.83 -3.31
N GLY A 4 0.30 0.85 -4.19
CA GLY A 4 -0.26 1.06 -5.53
C GLY A 4 0.83 1.05 -6.60
N GLY A 5 0.55 0.44 -7.75
CA GLY A 5 1.53 0.22 -8.82
C GLY A 5 2.04 1.52 -9.44
N GLU A 6 1.16 2.51 -9.61
CA GLU A 6 1.48 3.81 -10.17
C GLU A 6 2.40 4.62 -9.26
N THR A 7 2.18 4.54 -7.94
CA THR A 7 3.05 5.21 -6.96
C THR A 7 4.44 4.57 -6.94
N LEU A 8 4.51 3.25 -7.12
CA LEU A 8 5.79 2.53 -7.22
C LEU A 8 6.60 2.98 -8.44
N GLN A 9 5.94 3.06 -9.60
CA GLN A 9 6.58 3.54 -10.83
C GLN A 9 7.06 5.00 -10.70
N ALA A 10 6.29 5.85 -10.02
CA ALA A 10 6.68 7.24 -9.78
C ALA A 10 7.89 7.36 -8.86
N MET A 11 8.00 6.52 -7.81
CA MET A 11 9.16 6.52 -6.91
C MET A 11 10.42 5.95 -7.57
N ASP A 12 10.26 4.92 -8.40
CA ASP A 12 11.35 4.36 -9.21
C ASP A 12 11.89 5.40 -10.22
N ALA A 13 11.01 6.17 -10.86
CA ALA A 13 11.39 7.20 -11.84
C ALA A 13 12.14 8.41 -11.24
N VAL A 14 12.13 8.57 -9.92
CA VAL A 14 12.82 9.66 -9.21
C VAL A 14 13.98 9.16 -8.33
N ASP A 15 14.39 7.89 -8.49
CA ASP A 15 15.41 7.22 -7.67
C ASP A 15 15.13 7.32 -6.16
N GLY A 16 13.85 7.42 -5.76
CA GLY A 16 13.42 7.66 -4.38
C GLY A 16 13.08 6.39 -3.59
N MET A 17 13.37 5.22 -4.13
CA MET A 17 13.00 3.93 -3.52
C MET A 17 13.76 3.64 -2.21
N ASP A 18 14.98 4.16 -2.08
CA ASP A 18 15.81 3.98 -0.88
C ASP A 18 15.26 4.72 0.36
N ASP A 19 14.38 5.71 0.16
CA ASP A 19 13.74 6.48 1.23
C ASP A 19 12.44 5.83 1.75
N ILE A 20 12.10 4.63 1.29
CA ILE A 20 10.82 3.98 1.56
C ILE A 20 10.97 2.79 2.51
N ASP A 21 10.43 2.92 3.73
CA ASP A 21 10.50 1.84 4.73
C ASP A 21 9.63 0.61 4.41
N PHE A 22 8.52 0.81 3.68
CA PHE A 22 7.55 -0.26 3.41
C PHE A 22 6.73 0.01 2.15
N VAL A 23 6.64 -1.03 1.32
CA VAL A 23 5.85 -1.06 0.09
C VAL A 23 4.68 -2.02 0.26
N SER A 24 3.47 -1.50 0.10
CA SER A 24 2.23 -2.27 0.09
C SER A 24 1.82 -2.62 -1.33
N THR A 25 1.67 -3.92 -1.60
CA THR A 25 1.08 -4.45 -2.84
C THR A 25 -0.45 -4.48 -2.80
N GLY A 26 -1.06 -4.06 -1.70
CA GLY A 26 -2.51 -4.13 -1.47
C GLY A 26 -3.33 -3.06 -2.20
N GLY A 27 -2.70 -2.11 -2.90
CA GLY A 27 -3.38 -1.08 -3.70
C GLY A 27 -4.57 -0.44 -2.97
N GLY A 28 -5.78 -0.60 -3.51
CA GLY A 28 -7.01 -0.09 -2.89
C GLY A 28 -7.36 -0.71 -1.53
N ALA A 29 -6.99 -1.96 -1.27
CA ALA A 29 -7.22 -2.60 0.04
C ALA A 29 -6.41 -1.91 1.15
N MET A 30 -5.20 -1.45 0.85
CA MET A 30 -4.41 -0.63 1.79
C MET A 30 -5.14 0.67 2.14
N LEU A 31 -5.70 1.37 1.16
CA LEU A 31 -6.44 2.61 1.40
C LEU A 31 -7.70 2.36 2.23
N HIS A 32 -8.43 1.27 1.96
CA HIS A 32 -9.58 0.88 2.76
C HIS A 32 -9.20 0.52 4.19
N PHE A 33 -8.10 -0.21 4.39
CA PHE A 33 -7.56 -0.52 5.70
C PHE A 33 -7.18 0.75 6.49
N LEU A 34 -6.45 1.67 5.86
CA LEU A 34 -6.06 2.96 6.46
C LEU A 34 -7.26 3.87 6.74
N ALA A 35 -8.32 3.78 5.94
CA ALA A 35 -9.59 4.46 6.18
C ALA A 35 -10.40 3.86 7.33
N GLY A 36 -9.88 2.85 8.04
CA GLY A 36 -10.56 2.17 9.15
C GLY A 36 -11.71 1.27 8.69
N LYS A 37 -11.81 0.98 7.39
CA LYS A 37 -12.83 0.05 6.90
C LYS A 37 -12.43 -1.38 7.25
N LYS A 38 -13.43 -2.15 7.65
CA LYS A 38 -13.29 -3.60 7.82
C LYS A 38 -12.97 -4.25 6.47
N LEU A 39 -11.90 -5.02 6.43
CA LEU A 39 -11.54 -5.83 5.27
C LEU A 39 -12.09 -7.24 5.46
N PRO A 40 -12.99 -7.74 4.59
CA PRO A 40 -13.61 -9.05 4.77
C PRO A 40 -12.61 -10.19 4.91
N GLY A 41 -11.48 -10.13 4.20
CA GLY A 41 -10.42 -11.12 4.30
C GLY A 41 -9.67 -11.12 5.63
N ILE A 42 -9.58 -9.96 6.31
CA ILE A 42 -9.00 -9.88 7.67
C ILE A 42 -10.03 -10.33 8.69
N GLU A 43 -11.30 -9.94 8.54
CA GLU A 43 -12.39 -10.35 9.44
C GLU A 43 -12.63 -11.87 9.44
N ALA A 44 -12.42 -12.53 8.30
CA ALA A 44 -12.53 -13.98 8.23
C ALA A 44 -11.42 -14.73 8.99
N LEU A 45 -10.33 -14.04 9.37
CA LEU A 45 -9.15 -14.60 10.04
C LEU A 45 -9.02 -14.17 11.51
N SER A 46 -9.87 -13.25 11.97
CA SER A 46 -9.88 -12.73 13.34
C SER A 46 -10.73 -13.54 14.31
#